data_AF-A0A9D6B5J5-F1
#
_entry.id   AF-A0A9D6B5J5-F1
#
_cell.length_a   1.000
_cell.length_b   1.000
_cell.length_c   1.000
_cell.angle_alpha   90.00
_cell.angle_beta   90.00
_cell.angle_gamma   90.00
#
_symmetry.space_group_name_H-M   'P 1'
#
loop_
_entity.id
_entity.type
_entity.pdbx_description
1 polymer ?
#
loop_
_entity_poly.entity_id
_entity_poly.type
_entity_poly.pdbx_seq_one_letter_code
_entity_poly.pdbx_strand_id
1 'polypeptide(L)'
;MEFLKASRRKSLLSEMLHAVLNIALATAIFVLVFVGSTPLALALVLVSKWRILAVRPRYWWANILANIVDLAVSLSTVVLLYLAGTSGLYGLTLQVAIAALYAVWLIAIKPRSSQRWIVAQAGVSLFIGVWAVMAISYVLPLAVVVLAIYVIGYGAARHVLVSREEDQPSLLAMLFGLFVAEIAWVSYHWTVAYGTSILGELKLPQVTLVISLVGFLAVRLYSIHASGRSLRSAEAVAPSIFVSVVILVLVLFFSAGAGII
;
A
#
# COMPACT_ATOMS: atom_id res chain seq x y z
N MET A 1 -25.82 -16.99 -34.65
CA MET A 1 -24.83 -16.20 -33.88
C MET A 1 -25.51 -15.14 -32.98
N GLU A 2 -26.61 -15.47 -32.29
CA GLU A 2 -27.32 -14.51 -31.39
C GLU A 2 -27.19 -14.84 -29.89
N PHE A 3 -26.84 -16.08 -29.54
CA PHE A 3 -26.71 -16.51 -28.13
C PHE A 3 -25.45 -16.01 -27.40
N LEU A 4 -24.52 -15.35 -28.12
CA LEU A 4 -23.32 -14.75 -27.52
C LEU A 4 -23.49 -13.28 -27.10
N LYS A 5 -24.64 -12.65 -27.39
CA LYS A 5 -24.93 -11.26 -26.95
C LYS A 5 -25.57 -11.15 -25.57
N ALA A 6 -26.16 -12.23 -25.04
CA ALA A 6 -26.87 -12.23 -23.77
C ALA A 6 -25.95 -12.24 -22.53
N SER A 7 -24.69 -12.69 -22.64
CA SER A 7 -23.77 -12.79 -21.49
C SER A 7 -23.05 -11.48 -21.13
N ARG A 8 -23.30 -10.38 -21.87
CA ARG A 8 -22.55 -9.13 -21.71
C ARG A 8 -23.19 -8.10 -20.78
N ARG A 9 -24.35 -8.39 -20.18
CA ARG A 9 -24.86 -7.62 -19.03
C ARG A 9 -24.38 -8.29 -17.76
N LYS A 10 -23.38 -7.70 -17.09
CA LYS A 10 -23.12 -8.03 -15.68
C LYS A 10 -24.45 -7.89 -14.94
N SER A 11 -24.92 -8.96 -14.30
CA SER A 11 -26.20 -8.87 -13.61
C SER A 11 -26.04 -7.89 -12.44
N LEU A 12 -26.98 -6.96 -12.29
CA LEU A 12 -26.99 -5.99 -11.19
C LEU A 12 -26.88 -6.70 -9.83
N LEU A 13 -27.49 -7.89 -9.72
CA LEU A 13 -27.39 -8.76 -8.55
C LEU A 13 -25.95 -9.19 -8.24
N SER A 14 -25.14 -9.51 -9.25
CA SER A 14 -23.74 -9.88 -9.07
C SER A 14 -22.89 -8.71 -8.57
N GLU A 15 -23.12 -7.50 -9.11
CA GLU A 15 -22.41 -6.30 -8.67
C GLU A 15 -22.83 -5.88 -7.25
N MET A 16 -24.13 -5.95 -6.94
CA MET A 16 -24.64 -5.69 -5.58
C MET A 16 -24.08 -6.70 -4.58
N LEU A 17 -24.11 -7.99 -4.90
CA LEU A 17 -23.58 -9.03 -4.01
C LEU A 17 -22.08 -8.83 -3.77
N HIS A 18 -21.32 -8.49 -4.81
CA HIS A 18 -19.90 -8.16 -4.69
C HIS A 18 -19.67 -6.97 -3.75
N ALA A 19 -20.46 -5.89 -3.88
CA ALA A 19 -20.35 -4.72 -3.02
C ALA A 19 -20.69 -5.08 -1.55
N VAL A 20 -21.82 -5.76 -1.33
CA VAL A 20 -22.27 -6.16 0.02
C VAL A 20 -21.25 -7.04 0.73
N LEU A 21 -20.69 -8.05 0.05
CA LEU A 21 -19.69 -8.93 0.64
C LEU A 21 -18.39 -8.19 1.02
N ASN A 22 -17.94 -7.25 0.20
CA ASN A 22 -16.74 -6.47 0.50
C ASN A 22 -16.98 -5.45 1.63
N ILE A 23 -18.16 -4.84 1.69
CA ILE A 23 -18.56 -3.98 2.82
C ILE A 23 -18.61 -4.82 4.09
N ALA A 24 -19.25 -6.00 4.04
CA ALA A 24 -19.32 -6.91 5.18
C ALA A 24 -17.92 -7.32 5.67
N LEU A 25 -16.97 -7.59 4.77
CA LEU A 25 -15.58 -7.87 5.14
C LEU A 25 -14.92 -6.67 5.84
N ALA A 26 -15.06 -5.46 5.29
CA ALA A 26 -14.49 -4.25 5.90
C ALA A 26 -15.10 -3.98 7.29
N THR A 27 -16.41 -4.14 7.42
CA THR A 27 -17.13 -4.00 8.70
C THR A 27 -16.70 -5.07 9.70
N ALA A 28 -16.57 -6.33 9.29
CA ALA A 28 -16.14 -7.41 10.16
C ALA A 28 -14.71 -7.18 10.70
N ILE A 29 -13.79 -6.71 9.84
CA ILE A 29 -12.43 -6.34 10.27
C ILE A 29 -12.48 -5.19 11.27
N PHE A 30 -13.27 -4.14 10.99
CA PHE A 30 -13.47 -3.03 11.92
C PHE A 30 -14.01 -3.50 13.27
N VAL A 31 -15.07 -4.32 13.29
CA VAL A 31 -15.68 -4.84 14.53
C VAL A 31 -14.68 -5.68 15.33
N LEU A 32 -13.92 -6.56 14.67
CA LEU A 32 -12.92 -7.38 15.35
C LEU A 32 -11.84 -6.54 16.01
N VAL A 33 -11.34 -5.50 15.33
CA VAL A 33 -10.35 -4.59 15.93
C VAL A 33 -10.98 -3.75 17.05
N PHE A 34 -12.21 -3.27 16.88
CA PHE A 34 -12.93 -2.49 17.87
C PHE A 34 -13.17 -3.27 19.18
N VAL A 35 -13.47 -4.57 19.09
CA VAL A 35 -13.63 -5.46 20.26
C VAL A 35 -12.27 -5.93 20.83
N GLY A 36 -11.13 -5.47 20.26
CA GLY A 36 -9.79 -5.77 20.74
C GLY A 36 -9.18 -7.07 20.21
N SER A 37 -9.82 -7.72 19.23
CA SER A 37 -9.39 -8.99 18.64
C SER A 37 -8.56 -8.80 17.35
N THR A 38 -7.51 -7.98 17.41
CA THR A 38 -6.62 -7.71 16.27
C THR A 38 -6.05 -8.97 15.59
N PRO A 39 -5.62 -10.02 16.31
CA PRO A 39 -5.15 -11.25 15.67
C PRO A 39 -6.22 -11.95 14.83
N LEU A 40 -7.47 -11.93 15.27
CA LEU A 40 -8.60 -12.48 14.49
C LEU A 40 -8.89 -11.63 13.26
N ALA A 41 -8.73 -10.31 13.34
CA ALA A 41 -8.87 -9.43 12.18
C ALA A 41 -7.78 -9.71 11.12
N LEU A 42 -6.53 -9.92 11.55
CA LEU A 42 -5.44 -10.35 10.67
C LEU A 42 -5.73 -11.72 10.04
N ALA A 43 -6.17 -12.70 10.85
CA ALA A 43 -6.54 -14.01 10.36
C ALA A 43 -7.69 -13.94 9.34
N LEU A 44 -8.71 -13.12 9.61
CA LEU A 44 -9.83 -12.90 8.71
C LEU A 44 -9.37 -12.30 7.37
N VAL A 45 -8.43 -11.35 7.39
CA VAL A 45 -7.81 -10.82 6.16
C VAL A 45 -7.18 -11.95 5.36
N LEU A 46 -6.35 -12.80 5.97
CA LEU A 46 -5.69 -13.90 5.27
C LEU A 46 -6.69 -14.92 4.71
N VAL A 47 -7.69 -15.30 5.51
CA VAL A 47 -8.76 -16.22 5.10
C VAL A 47 -9.61 -15.63 3.96
N SER A 48 -9.86 -14.33 3.96
CA SER A 48 -10.60 -13.65 2.88
C SER A 48 -9.91 -13.79 1.51
N LYS A 49 -8.60 -14.05 1.50
CA LYS A 49 -7.80 -14.28 0.29
C LYS A 49 -7.56 -15.75 -0.02
N TRP A 50 -8.37 -16.67 0.52
CA TRP A 50 -8.24 -18.13 0.28
C TRP A 50 -8.06 -18.51 -1.21
N ARG A 51 -8.60 -17.71 -2.14
CA ARG A 51 -8.44 -17.89 -3.59
C ARG A 51 -6.98 -17.91 -4.06
N ILE A 52 -6.06 -17.28 -3.33
CA ILE A 52 -4.61 -17.34 -3.62
C ILE A 52 -4.09 -18.78 -3.55
N LEU A 53 -4.64 -19.60 -2.64
CA LEU A 53 -4.23 -20.98 -2.39
C LEU A 53 -5.15 -22.01 -3.06
N ALA A 54 -6.33 -21.59 -3.55
CA ALA A 54 -7.32 -22.42 -4.24
C ALA A 54 -6.92 -22.85 -5.66
N VAL A 55 -5.63 -23.03 -5.89
CA VAL A 55 -5.00 -23.46 -7.15
C VAL A 55 -3.96 -24.53 -6.85
N ARG A 56 -3.46 -25.22 -7.88
CA ARG A 56 -2.41 -26.24 -7.71
C ARG A 56 -1.18 -25.64 -6.99
N PRO A 57 -0.54 -26.35 -6.03
CA PRO A 57 0.57 -25.81 -5.23
C PRO A 57 1.69 -25.15 -6.04
N ARG A 58 2.02 -25.69 -7.23
CA ARG A 58 3.01 -25.11 -8.15
C ARG A 58 2.74 -23.66 -8.56
N TYR A 59 1.47 -23.21 -8.50
CA TYR A 59 1.05 -21.86 -8.89
C TYR A 59 0.86 -20.92 -7.70
N TRP A 60 1.06 -21.39 -6.46
CA TRP A 60 0.87 -20.55 -5.27
C TRP A 60 1.78 -19.34 -5.31
N TRP A 61 3.04 -19.52 -5.69
CA TRP A 61 3.99 -18.41 -5.79
C TRP A 61 3.48 -17.31 -6.73
N ALA A 62 3.07 -17.68 -7.94
CA ALA A 62 2.54 -16.71 -8.91
C ALA A 62 1.28 -15.98 -8.39
N ASN A 63 0.40 -16.69 -7.67
CA ASN A 63 -0.81 -16.10 -7.12
C ASN A 63 -0.52 -15.19 -5.92
N ILE A 64 0.41 -15.55 -5.04
CA ILE A 64 0.88 -14.67 -3.95
C ILE A 64 1.44 -13.39 -4.56
N LEU A 65 2.35 -13.52 -5.53
CA LEU A 65 2.97 -12.38 -6.21
C LEU A 65 1.95 -11.45 -6.89
N ALA A 66 0.88 -11.99 -7.44
CA ALA A 66 -0.19 -11.21 -8.06
C ALA A 66 -1.08 -10.46 -7.04
N ASN A 67 -1.04 -10.86 -5.77
CA ASN A 67 -1.90 -10.32 -4.71
C ASN A 67 -1.11 -9.56 -3.62
N ILE A 68 0.21 -9.37 -3.75
CA ILE A 68 1.01 -8.64 -2.74
C ILE A 68 0.45 -7.25 -2.48
N VAL A 69 0.07 -6.51 -3.53
CA VAL A 69 -0.47 -5.15 -3.41
C VAL A 69 -1.73 -5.13 -2.55
N ASP A 70 -2.65 -6.06 -2.78
CA ASP A 70 -3.90 -6.18 -2.04
C ASP A 70 -3.68 -6.70 -0.60
N LEU A 71 -2.76 -7.66 -0.41
CA LEU A 71 -2.37 -8.14 0.91
C LEU A 71 -1.74 -7.03 1.75
N ALA A 72 -0.84 -6.23 1.16
CA ALA A 72 -0.20 -5.11 1.83
C ALA A 72 -1.23 -4.08 2.29
N VAL A 73 -2.20 -3.68 1.45
CA VAL A 73 -3.27 -2.78 1.87
C VAL A 73 -4.14 -3.41 2.95
N SER A 74 -4.62 -4.64 2.75
CA SER A 74 -5.52 -5.30 3.69
C SER A 74 -4.90 -5.51 5.08
N LEU A 75 -3.65 -5.96 5.16
CA LEU A 75 -2.97 -6.17 6.44
C LEU A 75 -2.65 -4.83 7.11
N SER A 76 -2.24 -3.83 6.34
CA SER A 76 -1.93 -2.50 6.85
C SER A 76 -3.16 -1.80 7.39
N THR A 77 -4.33 -1.98 6.77
CA THR A 77 -5.61 -1.47 7.29
C THR A 77 -5.86 -1.98 8.71
N VAL A 78 -5.59 -3.25 9.01
CA VAL A 78 -5.80 -3.81 10.36
C VAL A 78 -4.91 -3.12 11.38
N VAL A 79 -3.64 -2.89 11.03
CA VAL A 79 -2.68 -2.17 11.89
C VAL A 79 -3.13 -0.73 12.12
N LEU A 80 -3.54 -0.02 11.05
CA LEU A 80 -3.99 1.36 11.16
C LEU A 80 -5.31 1.49 11.94
N LEU A 81 -6.24 0.52 11.82
CA LEU A 81 -7.44 0.46 12.66
C LEU A 81 -7.09 0.28 14.13
N TYR A 82 -6.08 -0.54 14.44
CA TYR A 82 -5.63 -0.74 15.81
C TYR A 82 -5.07 0.57 16.39
N LEU A 83 -4.15 1.24 15.68
CA LEU A 83 -3.57 2.53 16.10
C LEU A 83 -4.62 3.65 16.18
N ALA A 84 -5.60 3.66 15.28
CA ALA A 84 -6.72 4.59 15.37
C ALA A 84 -7.52 4.35 16.66
N GLY A 85 -7.77 3.09 17.04
CA GLY A 85 -8.49 2.74 18.27
C GLY A 85 -7.81 3.22 19.54
N THR A 86 -6.48 3.36 19.53
CA THR A 86 -5.70 3.85 20.68
C THR A 86 -5.58 5.39 20.73
N SER A 87 -6.16 6.11 19.75
CA SER A 87 -6.04 7.57 19.62
C SER A 87 -7.04 8.39 20.46
N GLY A 88 -7.48 7.85 21.60
CA GLY A 88 -8.31 8.54 22.59
C GLY A 88 -9.66 9.02 22.03
N LEU A 89 -9.99 10.31 22.25
CA LEU A 89 -11.29 10.91 21.94
C LEU A 89 -11.73 10.72 20.48
N TYR A 90 -10.80 10.76 19.53
CA TYR A 90 -11.10 10.66 18.10
C TYR A 90 -10.97 9.23 17.55
N GLY A 91 -10.65 8.25 18.39
CA GLY A 91 -10.26 6.92 17.94
C GLY A 91 -11.35 6.19 17.15
N LEU A 92 -12.61 6.25 17.62
CA LEU A 92 -13.74 5.65 16.90
C LEU A 92 -13.95 6.29 15.52
N THR A 93 -13.88 7.62 15.44
CA THR A 93 -14.05 8.35 14.17
C THR A 93 -12.96 7.98 13.17
N LEU A 94 -11.71 7.89 13.63
CA LEU A 94 -10.59 7.46 12.79
C LEU A 94 -10.75 6.01 12.33
N GLN A 95 -11.18 5.10 13.20
CA GLN A 95 -11.43 3.72 12.83
C GLN A 95 -12.54 3.58 11.77
N VAL A 96 -13.65 4.32 11.94
CA VAL A 96 -14.73 4.35 10.94
C VAL A 96 -14.24 4.91 9.61
N ALA A 97 -13.44 5.99 9.64
CA ALA A 97 -12.86 6.57 8.44
C ALA A 97 -11.93 5.59 7.69
N ILE A 98 -11.05 4.90 8.42
CA ILE A 98 -10.15 3.89 7.84
C ILE A 98 -10.95 2.69 7.28
N ALA A 99 -11.97 2.22 7.99
CA ALA A 99 -12.84 1.14 7.52
C ALA A 99 -13.59 1.53 6.23
N ALA A 100 -14.08 2.78 6.15
CA ALA A 100 -14.72 3.30 4.94
C ALA A 100 -13.72 3.39 3.77
N LEU A 101 -12.50 3.89 4.00
CA LEU A 101 -11.45 3.93 3.00
C LEU A 101 -11.09 2.52 2.51
N TYR A 102 -11.07 1.53 3.40
CA TYR A 102 -10.83 0.15 3.03
C TYR A 102 -11.99 -0.48 2.23
N ALA A 103 -13.24 -0.14 2.55
CA ALA A 103 -14.38 -0.54 1.71
C ALA A 103 -14.27 0.08 0.31
N VAL A 104 -13.87 1.35 0.20
CA VAL A 104 -13.58 2.01 -1.08
C VAL A 104 -12.46 1.31 -1.83
N TRP A 105 -11.39 0.90 -1.14
CA TRP A 105 -10.32 0.09 -1.74
C TRP A 105 -10.88 -1.18 -2.39
N LEU A 106 -11.66 -1.97 -1.65
CA LEU A 106 -12.17 -3.26 -2.11
C LEU A 106 -13.16 -3.14 -3.29
N ILE A 107 -14.01 -2.10 -3.29
CA ILE A 107 -15.13 -1.97 -4.23
C ILE A 107 -14.75 -1.13 -5.45
N ALA A 108 -14.03 -0.03 -5.25
CA ALA A 108 -13.84 0.98 -6.28
C ALA A 108 -12.43 0.95 -6.90
N ILE A 109 -11.40 0.75 -6.09
CA ILE A 109 -9.99 0.88 -6.51
C ILE A 109 -9.44 -0.46 -7.00
N LYS A 110 -9.50 -1.50 -6.16
CA LYS A 110 -8.95 -2.83 -6.42
C LYS A 110 -9.45 -3.46 -7.74
N PRO A 111 -10.74 -3.41 -8.10
CA PRO A 111 -11.23 -4.10 -9.31
C PRO A 111 -10.78 -3.46 -10.63
N ARG A 112 -10.15 -2.28 -10.58
CA ARG A 112 -9.72 -1.55 -11.76
C ARG A 112 -8.42 -2.13 -12.32
N SER A 113 -8.31 -2.22 -13.64
CA SER A 113 -7.15 -2.81 -14.33
C SER A 113 -6.51 -1.90 -15.37
N SER A 114 -7.03 -0.68 -15.59
CA SER A 114 -6.36 0.25 -16.51
C SER A 114 -5.02 0.69 -15.91
N GLN A 115 -4.04 0.99 -16.76
CA GLN A 115 -2.68 1.34 -16.35
C GLN A 115 -2.60 2.44 -15.28
N ARG A 116 -3.44 3.49 -15.37
CA ARG A 116 -3.51 4.56 -14.35
C ARG A 116 -3.94 4.02 -12.98
N TRP A 117 -4.93 3.14 -12.97
CA TRP A 117 -5.44 2.51 -11.74
C TRP A 117 -4.45 1.50 -11.16
N ILE A 118 -3.68 0.79 -12.00
CA ILE A 118 -2.62 -0.11 -11.52
C ILE A 118 -1.51 0.70 -10.82
N VAL A 119 -1.09 1.82 -11.41
CA VAL A 119 -0.13 2.73 -10.76
C VAL A 119 -0.69 3.29 -9.46
N ALA A 120 -1.98 3.68 -9.43
CA ALA A 120 -2.62 4.15 -8.22
C ALA A 120 -2.69 3.07 -7.12
N GLN A 121 -3.04 1.82 -7.48
CA GLN A 121 -3.05 0.69 -6.55
C GLN A 121 -1.67 0.43 -5.96
N ALA A 122 -0.62 0.43 -6.79
CA ALA A 122 0.76 0.27 -6.33
C ALA A 122 1.18 1.42 -5.38
N GLY A 123 0.85 2.67 -5.74
CA GLY A 123 1.14 3.83 -4.91
C GLY A 123 0.41 3.80 -3.55
N VAL A 124 -0.87 3.46 -3.54
CA VAL A 124 -1.68 3.30 -2.31
C VAL A 124 -1.11 2.18 -1.44
N SER A 125 -0.76 1.04 -2.04
CA SER A 125 -0.14 -0.08 -1.33
C SER A 125 1.21 0.26 -0.72
N LEU A 126 2.05 0.99 -1.46
CA LEU A 126 3.34 1.48 -0.97
C LEU A 126 3.14 2.46 0.20
N PHE A 127 2.25 3.45 0.05
CA PHE A 127 1.99 4.45 1.07
C PHE A 127 1.41 3.84 2.35
N ILE A 128 0.29 3.12 2.25
CA ILE A 128 -0.40 2.53 3.41
C ILE A 128 0.47 1.42 4.04
N GLY A 129 1.15 0.63 3.21
CA GLY A 129 2.06 -0.42 3.64
C GLY A 129 3.21 0.10 4.49
N VAL A 130 3.94 1.08 3.95
CA VAL A 130 5.07 1.70 4.67
C VAL A 130 4.58 2.40 5.93
N TRP A 131 3.44 3.11 5.87
CA TRP A 131 2.83 3.73 7.05
C TRP A 131 2.60 2.72 8.16
N ALA A 132 1.85 1.64 7.89
CA ALA A 132 1.52 0.67 8.91
C ALA A 132 2.76 0.04 9.53
N VAL A 133 3.70 -0.44 8.72
CA VAL A 133 4.93 -1.09 9.21
C VAL A 133 5.76 -0.13 10.06
N MET A 134 5.97 1.10 9.60
CA MET A 134 6.81 2.06 10.30
C MET A 134 6.14 2.61 11.55
N ALA A 135 4.82 2.73 11.57
CA ALA A 135 4.07 3.18 12.75
C ALA A 135 4.13 2.19 13.92
N ILE A 136 4.33 0.90 13.64
CA ILE A 136 4.54 -0.14 14.68
C ILE A 136 6.00 -0.63 14.74
N SER A 137 6.93 0.05 14.08
CA SER A 137 8.33 -0.41 13.99
C SER A 137 9.01 -0.55 15.36
N TYR A 138 8.60 0.26 16.34
CA TYR A 138 9.11 0.24 17.71
C TYR A 138 8.88 -1.09 18.46
N VAL A 139 7.91 -1.92 18.04
CA VAL A 139 7.66 -3.27 18.60
C VAL A 139 8.14 -4.41 17.69
N LEU A 140 8.60 -4.09 16.48
CA LEU A 140 9.03 -5.09 15.52
C LEU A 140 10.55 -5.22 15.50
N PRO A 141 11.10 -6.44 15.39
CA PRO A 141 12.53 -6.61 15.13
C PRO A 141 12.93 -5.92 13.82
N LEU A 142 14.12 -5.32 13.77
CA LEU A 142 14.65 -4.64 12.58
C LEU A 142 14.51 -5.48 11.30
N ALA A 143 14.89 -6.77 11.37
CA ALA A 143 14.81 -7.69 10.24
C ALA A 143 13.38 -7.83 9.68
N VAL A 144 12.36 -7.81 10.55
CA VAL A 144 10.95 -7.90 10.15
C VAL A 144 10.51 -6.61 9.44
N VAL A 145 10.91 -5.45 9.96
CA VAL A 145 10.61 -4.15 9.33
C VAL A 145 11.23 -4.08 7.93
N VAL A 146 12.53 -4.34 7.81
CA VAL A 146 13.26 -4.29 6.54
C VAL A 146 12.66 -5.26 5.53
N LEU A 147 12.38 -6.50 5.94
CA LEU A 147 11.78 -7.50 5.06
C LEU A 147 10.35 -7.14 4.63
N ALA A 148 9.53 -6.60 5.54
CA ALA A 148 8.18 -6.18 5.22
C ALA A 148 8.18 -5.03 4.20
N ILE A 149 9.02 -4.00 4.40
CA ILE A 149 9.16 -2.90 3.46
C ILE A 149 9.72 -3.38 2.11
N TYR A 150 10.68 -4.31 2.10
CA TYR A 150 11.16 -4.95 0.88
C TYR A 150 10.02 -5.60 0.09
N VAL A 151 9.19 -6.42 0.74
CA VAL A 151 8.07 -7.12 0.09
C VAL A 151 7.02 -6.14 -0.45
N ILE A 152 6.72 -5.08 0.31
CA ILE A 152 5.78 -4.03 -0.11
C ILE A 152 6.33 -3.29 -1.35
N GLY A 153 7.60 -2.86 -1.31
CA GLY A 153 8.27 -2.19 -2.42
C GLY A 153 8.34 -3.06 -3.67
N TYR A 154 8.79 -4.31 -3.52
CA TYR A 154 8.83 -5.30 -4.59
C TYR A 154 7.44 -5.52 -5.20
N GLY A 155 6.42 -5.71 -4.36
CA GLY A 155 5.04 -5.90 -4.80
C GLY A 155 4.51 -4.70 -5.60
N ALA A 156 4.71 -3.49 -5.09
CA ALA A 156 4.28 -2.25 -5.75
C ALA A 156 4.97 -2.07 -7.11
N ALA A 157 6.29 -2.23 -7.18
CA ALA A 157 7.04 -2.11 -8.43
C ALA A 157 6.63 -3.19 -9.43
N ARG A 158 6.57 -4.44 -9.00
CA ARG A 158 6.19 -5.57 -9.87
C ARG A 158 4.79 -5.39 -10.44
N HIS A 159 3.84 -4.90 -9.65
CA HIS A 159 2.46 -4.64 -10.09
C HIS A 159 2.41 -3.66 -11.27
N VAL A 160 3.25 -2.62 -11.23
CA VAL A 160 3.36 -1.64 -12.33
C VAL A 160 4.11 -2.24 -13.52
N LEU A 161 5.25 -2.89 -13.30
CA LEU A 161 6.13 -3.38 -14.38
C LEU A 161 5.48 -4.51 -15.18
N VAL A 162 4.81 -5.46 -14.53
CA VAL A 162 4.08 -6.54 -15.21
C VAL A 162 2.96 -5.98 -16.08
N SER A 163 2.27 -4.93 -15.62
CA SER A 163 1.19 -4.29 -16.40
C SER A 163 1.67 -3.55 -17.65
N ARG A 164 2.99 -3.35 -17.76
CA ARG A 164 3.63 -2.64 -18.86
C ARG A 164 4.45 -3.56 -19.75
N GLU A 165 4.31 -4.87 -19.56
CA GLU A 165 5.00 -5.89 -20.37
C GLU A 165 6.52 -5.71 -20.37
N GLU A 166 7.08 -5.23 -19.25
CA GLU A 166 8.52 -5.13 -19.06
C GLU A 166 9.18 -6.51 -19.22
N ASP A 167 10.36 -6.57 -19.86
CA ASP A 167 11.08 -7.82 -20.13
C ASP A 167 11.51 -8.53 -18.84
N GLN A 168 11.99 -7.76 -17.86
CA GLN A 168 12.53 -8.27 -16.60
C GLN A 168 11.86 -7.61 -15.37
N PRO A 169 10.53 -7.78 -15.21
CA PRO A 169 9.78 -7.05 -14.19
C PRO A 169 10.18 -7.46 -12.78
N SER A 170 10.58 -8.72 -12.58
CA SER A 170 11.04 -9.23 -11.29
C SER A 170 12.38 -8.63 -10.88
N LEU A 171 13.33 -8.47 -11.80
CA LEU A 171 14.65 -7.92 -11.49
C LEU A 171 14.54 -6.45 -11.06
N LEU A 172 13.85 -5.63 -11.85
CA LEU A 172 13.63 -4.22 -11.51
C LEU A 172 12.82 -4.07 -10.23
N ALA A 173 11.83 -4.93 -9.99
CA ALA A 173 11.08 -4.93 -8.73
C ALA A 173 11.96 -5.32 -7.53
N MET A 174 12.89 -6.27 -7.67
CA MET A 174 13.84 -6.63 -6.61
C MET A 174 14.76 -5.46 -6.28
N LEU A 175 15.29 -4.77 -7.30
CA LEU A 175 16.11 -3.57 -7.10
C LEU A 175 15.34 -2.46 -6.39
N PHE A 176 14.10 -2.19 -6.81
CA PHE A 176 13.26 -1.19 -6.14
C PHE A 176 12.91 -1.59 -4.71
N GLY A 177 12.53 -2.85 -4.49
CA GLY A 177 12.27 -3.40 -3.15
C GLY A 177 13.47 -3.26 -2.22
N LEU A 178 14.67 -3.60 -2.70
CA LEU A 178 15.92 -3.45 -1.95
C LEU A 178 16.17 -1.97 -1.64
N PHE A 179 16.04 -1.09 -2.63
CA PHE A 179 16.26 0.34 -2.45
C PHE A 179 15.38 0.94 -1.34
N VAL A 180 14.08 0.62 -1.32
CA VAL A 180 13.18 1.12 -0.26
C VAL A 180 13.43 0.45 1.09
N ALA A 181 13.91 -0.80 1.10
CA ALA A 181 14.28 -1.51 2.33
C ALA A 181 15.51 -0.89 2.99
N GLU A 182 16.51 -0.46 2.22
CA GLU A 182 17.68 0.30 2.73
C GLU A 182 17.25 1.64 3.34
N ILE A 183 16.33 2.36 2.69
CA ILE A 183 15.77 3.60 3.26
C ILE A 183 15.07 3.31 4.58
N ALA A 184 14.30 2.22 4.67
CA ALA A 184 13.63 1.82 5.90
C ALA A 184 14.61 1.37 6.99
N TRP A 185 15.71 0.70 6.64
CA TRP A 185 16.76 0.32 7.59
C TRP A 185 17.37 1.56 8.26
N VAL A 186 17.76 2.56 7.47
CA VAL A 186 18.25 3.85 8.02
C VAL A 186 17.17 4.52 8.85
N SER A 187 15.93 4.56 8.34
CA SER A 187 14.83 5.25 9.01
C SER A 187 14.38 4.56 10.29
N TYR A 188 14.60 3.25 10.46
CA TYR A 188 14.29 2.52 11.69
C TYR A 188 15.07 3.08 12.89
N HIS A 189 16.33 3.46 12.67
CA HIS A 189 17.18 4.06 13.69
C HIS A 189 16.94 5.56 13.89
N TRP A 190 16.32 6.24 12.91
CA TRP A 190 16.00 7.66 12.95
C TRP A 190 14.53 7.88 12.58
N THR A 191 13.63 7.26 13.35
CA THR A 191 12.19 7.33 13.07
C THR A 191 11.65 8.68 13.52
N VAL A 192 11.28 9.51 12.54
CA VAL A 192 10.54 10.76 12.75
C VAL A 192 9.09 10.53 12.30
N ALA A 193 8.12 10.93 13.10
CA ALA A 193 6.71 10.83 12.73
C ALA A 193 5.91 12.09 13.05
N TYR A 194 4.99 12.42 12.17
CA TYR A 194 4.14 13.60 12.25
C TYR A 194 2.78 13.25 12.84
N GLY A 195 2.44 13.87 13.97
CA GLY A 195 1.15 13.71 14.62
C GLY A 195 0.43 15.03 14.78
N THR A 196 -0.89 14.97 14.92
CA THR A 196 -1.72 16.06 15.43
C THR A 196 -2.50 15.55 16.63
N SER A 197 -3.09 16.46 17.42
CA SER A 197 -3.99 16.07 18.53
C SER A 197 -5.15 15.19 18.07
N ILE A 198 -5.58 15.32 16.81
CA ILE A 198 -6.63 14.49 16.20
C ILE A 198 -6.11 13.09 15.88
N LEU A 199 -4.90 12.99 15.33
CA LEU A 199 -4.33 11.71 14.88
C LEU A 199 -3.85 10.82 16.02
N GLY A 200 -3.54 11.37 17.21
CA GLY A 200 -3.13 10.57 18.37
C GLY A 200 -1.95 9.65 18.06
N GLU A 201 -2.17 8.34 18.20
CA GLU A 201 -1.17 7.28 17.91
C GLU A 201 -1.08 6.93 16.42
N LEU A 202 -2.01 7.41 15.59
CA LEU A 202 -1.97 7.30 14.13
C LEU A 202 -1.02 8.33 13.50
N LYS A 203 0.17 8.49 14.09
CA LYS A 203 1.22 9.37 13.57
C LYS A 203 1.67 8.88 12.20
N LEU A 204 1.99 9.81 11.30
CA LEU A 204 2.47 9.51 9.96
C LEU A 204 4.01 9.52 9.95
N PRO A 205 4.68 8.36 9.79
CA PRO A 205 6.13 8.31 9.70
C PRO A 205 6.64 9.11 8.50
N GLN A 206 7.67 9.92 8.71
CA GLN A 206 8.31 10.72 7.66
C GLN A 206 8.79 9.84 6.51
N VAL A 207 9.34 8.67 6.81
CA VAL A 207 9.81 7.71 5.81
C VAL A 207 8.71 7.26 4.85
N THR A 208 7.44 7.23 5.29
CA THR A 208 6.29 6.94 4.42
C THR A 208 6.18 7.95 3.29
N LEU A 209 6.35 9.24 3.61
CA LEU A 209 6.35 10.31 2.62
C LEU A 209 7.56 10.18 1.68
N VAL A 210 8.76 9.95 2.25
CA VAL A 210 10.00 9.80 1.46
C VAL A 210 9.90 8.65 0.47
N ILE A 211 9.52 7.44 0.93
CA ILE A 211 9.39 6.27 0.07
C ILE A 211 8.28 6.45 -0.97
N SER A 212 7.19 7.13 -0.64
CA SER A 212 6.11 7.41 -1.59
C SER A 212 6.55 8.39 -2.69
N LEU A 213 7.31 9.43 -2.34
CA LEU A 213 7.89 10.37 -3.32
C LEU A 213 8.92 9.68 -4.22
N VAL A 214 9.76 8.82 -3.64
CA VAL A 214 10.69 7.96 -4.38
C VAL A 214 9.94 7.04 -5.35
N GLY A 215 8.87 6.38 -4.91
CA GLY A 215 8.06 5.52 -5.77
C GLY A 215 7.38 6.29 -6.90
N PHE A 216 6.86 7.49 -6.61
CA PHE A 216 6.32 8.40 -7.62
C PHE A 216 7.38 8.78 -8.66
N LEU A 217 8.57 9.17 -8.20
CA LEU A 217 9.68 9.54 -9.09
C LEU A 217 10.12 8.36 -9.95
N ALA A 218 10.25 7.17 -9.35
CA ALA A 218 10.64 5.95 -10.05
C ALA A 218 9.67 5.62 -11.19
N VAL A 219 8.36 5.61 -10.92
CA VAL A 219 7.34 5.36 -11.96
C VAL A 219 7.37 6.45 -13.03
N ARG A 220 7.56 7.72 -12.65
CA ARG A 220 7.61 8.83 -13.59
C ARG A 220 8.81 8.71 -14.54
N LEU A 221 10.02 8.52 -13.99
CA LEU A 221 11.25 8.39 -14.77
C LEU A 221 11.19 7.15 -15.67
N TYR A 222 10.72 6.03 -15.14
CA TYR A 222 10.49 4.82 -15.93
C TYR A 222 9.51 5.07 -17.08
N SER A 223 8.39 5.76 -16.83
CA SER A 223 7.41 6.05 -17.90
C SER A 223 7.95 6.95 -19.01
N ILE A 224 8.85 7.89 -18.67
CA ILE A 224 9.51 8.76 -19.64
C ILE A 224 10.50 7.93 -20.46
N HIS A 225 11.34 7.14 -19.79
CA HIS A 225 12.31 6.28 -20.45
C HIS A 225 11.66 5.27 -21.39
N ALA A 226 10.62 4.56 -20.91
CA ALA A 226 9.86 3.59 -21.70
C ALA A 226 9.15 4.21 -22.92
N SER A 227 8.89 5.53 -22.89
CA SER A 227 8.36 6.26 -24.06
C SER A 227 9.42 6.72 -25.06
N GLY A 228 10.69 6.33 -24.87
CA GLY A 228 11.82 6.74 -25.71
C GLY A 228 12.28 8.18 -25.49
N ARG A 229 11.74 8.88 -24.48
CA ARG A 229 12.07 10.28 -24.18
C ARG A 229 13.34 10.37 -23.34
N SER A 230 14.07 11.47 -23.54
CA SER A 230 15.30 11.74 -22.79
C SER A 230 15.00 12.03 -21.31
N LEU A 231 15.78 11.41 -20.42
CA LEU A 231 15.78 11.71 -18.98
C LEU A 231 16.36 13.11 -18.66
N ARG A 232 16.92 13.81 -19.66
CA ARG A 232 17.35 15.21 -19.55
C ARG A 232 16.23 16.21 -19.88
N SER A 233 15.05 15.73 -20.25
CA SER A 233 13.89 16.59 -20.53
C SER A 233 13.39 17.28 -19.26
N ALA A 234 12.79 18.47 -19.41
CA ALA A 234 12.13 19.16 -18.30
C ALA A 234 11.07 18.28 -17.61
N GLU A 235 10.42 17.39 -18.36
CA GLU A 235 9.43 16.43 -17.84
C GLU A 235 10.00 15.41 -16.84
N ALA A 236 11.31 15.14 -16.91
CA ALA A 236 12.04 14.28 -15.98
C ALA A 236 12.75 15.08 -14.89
N VAL A 237 13.41 16.18 -15.27
CA VAL A 237 14.19 17.02 -14.36
C VAL A 237 13.31 17.73 -13.33
N ALA A 238 12.18 18.31 -13.74
CA ALA A 238 11.33 19.07 -12.81
C ALA A 238 10.74 18.20 -11.68
N PRO A 239 10.15 17.02 -11.94
CA PRO A 239 9.72 16.12 -10.86
C PRO A 239 10.87 15.65 -9.98
N SER A 240 12.06 15.44 -10.55
CA SER A 240 13.25 15.02 -9.81
C SER A 240 13.67 16.09 -8.82
N ILE A 241 13.80 17.34 -9.27
CA ILE A 241 14.13 18.49 -8.41
C ILE A 241 13.05 18.67 -7.34
N PHE A 242 11.78 18.63 -7.71
CA PHE A 242 10.68 18.76 -6.75
C PHE A 242 10.76 17.70 -5.64
N VAL A 243 10.89 16.43 -6.01
CA VAL A 243 11.02 15.33 -5.05
C VAL A 243 12.25 15.48 -4.17
N SER A 244 13.41 15.80 -4.75
CA SER A 244 14.65 16.02 -4.00
C SER A 244 14.53 17.18 -3.01
N VAL A 245 13.92 18.31 -3.41
CA VAL A 245 13.71 19.47 -2.55
C VAL A 245 12.75 19.13 -1.41
N VAL A 246 11.63 18.45 -1.70
CA VAL A 246 10.67 18.06 -0.65
C VAL A 246 11.33 17.10 0.35
N ILE A 247 12.07 16.09 -0.12
CA ILE A 247 12.81 15.17 0.78
C ILE A 247 13.84 15.94 1.61
N LEU A 248 14.59 16.86 1.00
CA LEU A 248 15.57 17.70 1.71
C LEU A 248 14.89 18.54 2.79
N VAL A 249 13.75 19.16 2.48
CA VAL A 249 12.99 19.96 3.44
C VAL A 249 12.51 19.10 4.61
N LEU A 250 11.95 17.91 4.33
CA LEU A 250 11.53 16.96 5.37
C LEU A 250 12.71 16.55 6.26
N VAL A 251 13.87 16.24 5.67
CA VAL A 251 15.05 15.76 6.41
C VAL A 251 15.75 16.88 7.20
N LEU A 252 15.81 18.11 6.69
CA LEU A 252 16.56 19.19 7.36
C LEU A 252 15.72 20.00 8.34
N PHE A 253 14.46 20.30 8.02
CA PHE A 253 13.65 21.21 8.83
C PHE A 253 12.68 20.50 9.75
N PHE A 254 12.20 19.32 9.34
CA PHE A 254 11.17 18.60 10.08
C PHE A 254 11.74 17.47 10.97
N SER A 255 13.01 17.12 10.81
CA SER A 255 13.70 16.17 11.69
C SER A 255 14.04 16.74 13.07
N ALA A 256 14.19 18.07 13.18
CA ALA A 256 14.57 18.74 14.43
C ALA A 256 13.38 19.06 15.37
N GLY A 257 12.15 19.06 14.85
CA GLY A 257 10.95 19.53 15.57
C GLY A 257 9.87 18.47 15.83
N ALA A 258 10.00 17.27 15.25
CA ALA A 258 9.05 16.18 15.43
C ALA A 258 9.59 15.17 16.46
N GLY A 259 8.74 14.75 17.40
CA GLY A 259 9.13 13.81 18.45
C GLY A 259 9.69 12.52 17.86
N ILE A 260 10.94 12.22 18.22
CA ILE A 260 11.57 10.92 17.97
C ILE A 260 10.72 9.88 18.72
N ILE A 261 10.25 8.86 18.01
CA ILE A 261 9.52 7.72 18.61
C ILE A 261 10.52 6.58 18.81
#